data_AF-A0A6J4XHE1-F1
#
_entry.id   AF-A0A6J4XHE1-F1
#
_cell.length_a   1.000
_cell.length_b   1.000
_cell.length_c   1.000
_cell.angle_alpha   90.00
_cell.angle_beta   90.00
_cell.angle_gamma   90.00
#
_symmetry.space_group_name_H-M   'P 1'
#
loop_
_entity.id
_entity.type
_entity.pdbx_description
1 polymer ?
#
loop_
_entity_poly.entity_id
_entity_poly.type
_entity_poly.pdbx_seq_one_letter_code
_entity_poly.pdbx_strand_id
1 'polypeptide(L)' 'MGVLKEETRMSISRKLGILVFFAVPGIIGGGIIYHIFDGNYLPVFIYETILLLIAGAFFSK' A
#
# COMPACT_ATOMS: atom_id res chain seq x y z
N MET A 1 17.12 -13.13 -28.59
CA MET A 1 17.32 -12.76 -27.17
C MET A 1 17.01 -11.27 -26.95
N GLY A 2 15.83 -10.79 -27.33
CA GLY A 2 15.50 -9.34 -27.33
C GLY A 2 14.18 -8.97 -26.67
N VAL A 3 13.48 -9.96 -26.07
CA VAL A 3 12.15 -9.79 -25.48
C VAL A 3 12.21 -9.52 -23.96
N LEU A 4 13.40 -9.61 -23.35
CA LEU A 4 13.59 -9.41 -21.90
C LEU A 4 13.93 -7.95 -21.50
N LYS A 5 13.82 -6.98 -22.41
CA LYS A 5 14.24 -5.58 -22.16
C LYS A 5 13.08 -4.58 -22.04
N GLU A 6 11.83 -5.06 -22.03
CA GLU A 6 10.65 -4.22 -21.80
C GLU A 6 10.17 -4.27 -20.33
N GLU A 7 10.41 -5.37 -19.61
CA GLU A 7 10.09 -5.54 -18.17
C GLU A 7 10.84 -4.53 -17.26
N THR A 8 11.88 -3.87 -17.77
CA THR A 8 12.66 -2.86 -17.05
C THR A 8 12.00 -1.47 -17.02
N ARG A 9 10.85 -1.28 -17.68
CA ARG A 9 10.21 0.05 -17.81
C ARG A 9 8.92 0.27 -17.01
N MET A 10 8.64 -0.54 -15.99
CA MET A 10 7.92 0.04 -14.84
C MET A 10 8.98 0.80 -14.04
N SER A 11 8.96 2.13 -14.12
CA SER A 11 9.93 2.95 -13.41
C SER A 11 10.00 2.47 -11.97
N ILE A 12 11.18 2.06 -11.51
CA ILE A 12 11.41 1.70 -10.11
C ILE A 12 10.89 2.82 -9.20
N SER A 13 10.92 4.06 -9.68
CA SER A 13 10.22 5.23 -9.15
C SER A 13 8.70 5.06 -8.94
N ARG A 14 7.94 4.45 -9.87
CA ARG A 14 6.50 4.12 -9.69
C ARG A 14 6.29 3.09 -8.57
N LYS A 15 7.09 2.00 -8.55
CA LYS A 15 6.96 0.96 -7.51
C LYS A 15 7.33 1.49 -6.12
N LEU A 16 8.40 2.28 -6.02
CA LEU A 16 8.80 2.98 -4.79
C LEU A 16 7.78 4.03 -4.36
N GLY A 17 7.24 4.82 -5.30
CA GLY A 17 6.22 5.81 -5.01
C GLY A 17 4.95 5.20 -4.42
N ILE A 18 4.51 4.05 -4.93
CA ILE A 18 3.37 3.30 -4.41
C ILE A 18 3.67 2.75 -3.01
N LEU A 19 4.85 2.17 -2.78
CA LEU A 19 5.25 1.70 -1.45
C LEU A 19 5.23 2.83 -0.41
N VAL A 20 5.75 4.01 -0.75
CA VAL A 20 5.76 5.17 0.17
C VAL A 20 4.34 5.72 0.37
N PHE A 21 3.53 5.81 -0.69
CA PHE A 21 2.19 6.36 -0.62
C PHE A 21 1.22 5.51 0.20
N PHE A 22 1.40 4.18 0.24
CA PHE A 22 0.59 3.30 1.09
C PHE A 22 1.22 3.03 2.48
N ALA A 23 2.54 3.17 2.64
CA ALA A 23 3.20 3.01 3.93
C ALA A 23 2.84 4.11 4.93
N VAL A 24 2.77 5.38 4.51
CA VAL A 24 2.45 6.48 5.42
C VAL A 24 1.01 6.37 5.96
N PRO A 25 -0.02 6.14 5.12
CA PRO A 25 -1.38 5.87 5.59
C PRO A 25 -1.50 4.58 6.41
N GLY A 26 -0.76 3.53 6.09
CA GLY A 26 -0.77 2.28 6.88
C GLY A 26 -0.27 2.52 8.32
N ILE A 27 0.87 3.18 8.47
CA ILE A 27 1.48 3.44 9.79
C ILE A 27 0.70 4.51 10.57
N ILE A 28 0.46 5.68 9.97
CA ILE A 28 -0.20 6.81 10.65
C ILE A 28 -1.70 6.54 10.80
N GLY A 29 -2.35 6.09 9.73
CA GLY A 29 -3.78 5.77 9.75
C GLY A 29 -4.08 4.58 10.65
N GLY A 30 -3.25 3.54 10.65
CA GLY A 30 -3.37 2.43 11.60
C GLY A 30 -3.25 2.88 13.05
N GLY A 31 -2.30 3.77 13.36
CA GLY A 31 -2.15 4.36 14.69
C GLY A 31 -3.34 5.24 15.12
N ILE A 32 -3.92 6.00 14.19
CA ILE A 32 -5.14 6.80 14.45
C ILE A 32 -6.32 5.88 14.76
N ILE A 33 -6.53 4.84 13.94
CA ILE A 33 -7.62 3.88 14.16
C ILE A 33 -7.43 3.13 15.47
N TYR A 34 -6.20 2.74 15.80
CA TYR A 34 -5.88 2.12 17.08
C TYR A 34 -6.26 3.01 18.27
N HIS A 35 -5.98 4.31 18.18
CA HIS A 35 -6.30 5.27 19.24
C HIS A 35 -7.80 5.58 19.34
N ILE A 36 -8.52 5.62 18.21
CA ILE A 36 -9.97 5.89 18.18
C ILE A 36 -10.77 4.72 18.75
N PHE A 37 -10.30 3.48 18.58
CA PHE A 37 -11.00 2.27 19.01
C PHE A 37 -10.42 1.68 20.31
N ASP A 38 -9.93 2.53 21.22
CA ASP A 38 -9.45 2.16 22.56
C ASP A 38 -8.42 1.01 22.57
N GLY A 39 -7.54 0.99 21.56
CA GLY A 39 -6.48 -0.02 21.46
C GLY A 39 -6.93 -1.37 20.91
N ASN A 40 -8.08 -1.44 20.24
CA ASN A 40 -8.52 -2.64 19.53
C ASN A 40 -7.80 -2.78 18.17
N TYR A 41 -7.15 -3.93 17.95
CA TYR A 41 -6.41 -4.23 16.72
C TYR A 41 -7.30 -4.70 15.55
N LEU A 42 -8.53 -5.15 15.81
CA LEU A 42 -9.47 -5.55 14.75
C LEU A 42 -9.77 -4.42 13.75
N PRO A 43 -10.13 -3.19 14.17
CA PRO A 43 -10.39 -2.10 13.23
C PRO A 43 -9.14 -1.66 12.45
N VAL A 44 -7.94 -1.76 13.05
CA VAL A 44 -6.66 -1.50 12.37
C VAL A 44 -6.46 -2.50 11.23
N PHE A 45 -6.70 -3.79 11.49
CA PHE A 45 -6.56 -4.85 10.50
C PHE A 45 -7.53 -4.68 9.31
N ILE A 46 -8.77 -4.27 9.59
CA ILE A 46 -9.77 -3.98 8.55
C ILE A 46 -9.33 -2.78 7.71
N TYR A 47 -8.87 -1.71 8.36
CA TYR A 47 -8.36 -0.51 7.69
C TYR A 47 -7.18 -0.82 6.76
N GLU A 48 -6.18 -1.55 7.23
CA GLU A 48 -5.00 -1.92 6.43
C GLU A 48 -5.37 -2.86 5.26
N THR A 49 -6.32 -3.79 5.45
CA THR A 49 -6.78 -4.68 4.38
C THR A 49 -7.44 -3.92 3.23
N ILE A 50 -8.29 -2.93 3.54
CA ILE A 50 -8.91 -2.06 2.54
C ILE A 50 -7.84 -1.24 1.80
N LEU A 51 -6.87 -0.74 2.56
CA LEU A 51 -5.76 0.06 2.03
C LEU A 51 -4.91 -0.74 1.02
N LEU A 52 -4.61 -2.00 1.35
CA LEU A 52 -3.93 -2.94 0.45
C LEU A 52 -4.76 -3.33 -0.77
N LEU A 53 -6.07 -3.52 -0.62
CA LEU A 53 -6.95 -3.78 -1.78
C LEU A 53 -6.97 -2.61 -2.75
N ILE A 54 -7.04 -1.38 -2.24
CA ILE A 54 -6.95 -0.16 -3.06
C ILE A 54 -5.57 -0.11 -3.73
N ALA A 55 -4.48 -0.35 -2.99
CA ALA A 55 -3.13 -0.39 -3.53
C ALA A 55 -2.97 -1.43 -4.66
N GLY A 56 -3.49 -2.64 -4.44
CA GLY A 56 -3.49 -3.72 -5.42
C GLY A 56 -4.31 -3.37 -6.66
N ALA A 57 -5.46 -2.72 -6.50
CA ALA A 57 -6.28 -2.24 -7.60
C ALA A 57 -5.55 -1.17 -8.44
N PHE A 58 -4.82 -0.25 -7.80
CA PHE A 58 -3.97 0.73 -8.50
C PHE A 58 -2.76 0.10 -9.18
N PHE A 59 -2.24 -1.02 -8.65
CA PHE A 59 -1.12 -1.75 -9.24
C PHE A 59 -1.53 -2.59 -10.45
N SER A 60 -2.80 -3.00 -10.55
CA SER A 60 -3.34 -3.82 -11.63
C SER A 60 -3.60 -3.08 -12.95
N LYS A 61 -3.20 -1.79 -13.07
CA LYS A 61 -3.41 -0.93 -14.24
C LYS A 61 -2.10 -0.31 -14.74
#